data_AF-A0A1E7HHX0-F1
#
_entry.id   AF-A0A1E7HHX0-F1
#
_cell.length_a   1.000
_cell.length_b   1.000
_cell.length_c   1.000
_cell.angle_alpha   90.00
_cell.angle_beta   90.00
_cell.angle_gamma   90.00
#
_symmetry.space_group_name_H-M   'P 1'
#
loop_
_entity.id
_entity.type
_entity.pdbx_description
1 polymer ?
#
loop_
_entity_poly.entity_id
_entity_poly.type
_entity_poly.pdbx_seq_one_letter_code
_entity_poly.pdbx_strand_id
1 'polypeptide(L)'
;MITMGANNMVLIGLLAAILILTSGCIDSGISSPGDAVKPITVGASDQYGRVAEFSSSGPTSDGRTKPTLVAPGVDIISCRAWDTEVSEPVDDYYVTASGTSMSAPYTAGAAALLLQANPDLTPAGVKAALTTTAVKLDNTEGHEYEGFYQGTGEIDVYQAYLAVNNDPLAGIVPDRWIAGVWAYTGLAYGADRPTKKVYAVSPGCEDFAKFVFATDAELSGVTITTSGTAGDWIATQPLPDSIPANGQETCYATLTVPDGVDSGMYTGNITISGDEGAVLSVPVTVNIAQSVEVAGGSGVFNGSLDDCEWEYFYFDVPASTERLEVALKDYTGDSDLILFTPRHECIDRSQRGRTDTDTEIVKDPSAGRWMAIVYGNDISETTTFNGTVAIYKVTCTPPRWNPGVLTPDNMTSQSFSVANDGIGLSNASLDAIILNITEAHRFNGSVMEYGTVSEYFDVPSGQDQFELAVKCDDVDCELYLELRDPNGNYVGYSYMNSGVAVSVLVYRVRIIQRGG
;
A
#
# COMPACT_ATOMS: atom_id res chain seq x y z
N MET A 1 6.57 -23.48 18.84
CA MET A 1 7.52 -24.20 19.73
C MET A 1 8.93 -23.60 19.65
N ILE A 2 9.50 -23.42 18.45
CA ILE A 2 10.86 -22.87 18.26
C ILE A 2 10.97 -21.39 18.68
N THR A 3 10.07 -20.50 18.24
CA THR A 3 10.01 -19.08 18.69
C THR A 3 9.85 -18.93 20.21
N MET A 4 8.98 -19.75 20.82
CA MET A 4 8.83 -19.80 22.28
C MET A 4 10.11 -20.28 22.96
N GLY A 5 10.80 -21.26 22.38
CA GLY A 5 12.12 -21.69 22.82
C GLY A 5 13.15 -20.56 22.80
N ALA A 6 13.23 -19.82 21.69
CA ALA A 6 14.14 -18.67 21.56
C ALA A 6 13.86 -17.57 22.59
N ASN A 7 12.59 -17.21 22.80
CA ASN A 7 12.21 -16.25 23.84
C ASN A 7 12.53 -16.77 25.26
N ASN A 8 12.29 -18.06 25.52
CA ASN A 8 12.57 -18.68 26.80
C ASN A 8 14.07 -18.79 27.06
N MET A 9 14.91 -19.00 26.04
CA MET A 9 16.37 -18.99 26.18
C MET A 9 16.90 -17.65 26.64
N VAL A 10 16.33 -16.54 26.16
CA VAL A 10 16.68 -15.18 26.63
C VAL A 10 16.14 -14.93 28.05
N LEU A 11 14.98 -15.48 28.40
CA LEU A 11 14.31 -15.25 29.70
C LEU A 11 14.85 -16.12 30.86
N ILE A 12 15.25 -17.36 30.60
CA ILE A 12 15.54 -18.37 31.64
C ILE A 12 16.94 -18.23 32.26
N GLY A 13 17.78 -17.30 31.79
CA GLY A 13 19.01 -16.96 32.52
C GLY A 13 19.97 -18.15 32.67
N LEU A 14 20.27 -18.84 31.57
CA LEU A 14 21.56 -19.53 31.46
C LEU A 14 22.65 -18.47 31.25
N LEU A 15 22.89 -17.68 32.32
CA LEU A 15 23.98 -16.75 32.67
C LEU A 15 24.77 -15.94 31.61
N ALA A 16 24.54 -16.06 30.31
CA ALA A 16 25.33 -15.37 29.27
C ALA A 16 24.69 -15.40 27.86
N ALA A 17 23.52 -16.04 27.64
CA ALA A 17 23.03 -16.28 26.30
C ALA A 17 22.28 -15.07 25.71
N ILE A 18 23.03 -14.10 25.17
CA ILE A 18 22.51 -13.16 24.18
C ILE A 18 22.26 -13.98 22.91
N LEU A 19 20.99 -14.22 22.59
CA LEU A 19 20.64 -14.96 21.38
C LEU A 19 20.72 -14.01 20.18
N ILE A 20 21.77 -14.18 19.40
CA ILE A 20 21.97 -13.49 18.13
C ILE A 20 21.61 -14.42 16.99
N LEU A 21 20.67 -14.00 16.15
CA LEU A 21 20.13 -14.81 15.07
C LEU A 21 20.36 -14.12 13.73
N THR A 22 20.65 -14.90 12.71
CA THR A 22 20.62 -14.44 11.33
C THR A 22 19.17 -14.20 10.89
N SER A 23 18.92 -13.14 10.13
CA SER A 23 17.66 -13.03 9.39
C SER A 23 17.65 -14.11 8.30
N GLY A 24 16.75 -15.09 8.42
CA GLY A 24 16.66 -16.24 7.51
C GLY A 24 16.20 -15.85 6.11
N CYS A 25 16.81 -16.48 5.09
CA CYS A 25 16.66 -16.21 3.65
C CYS A 25 15.22 -16.36 3.13
N ILE A 26 14.43 -15.28 3.09
CA ILE A 26 13.26 -15.17 2.21
C ILE A 26 12.75 -13.72 2.19
N ASP A 27 12.52 -13.17 0.99
CA ASP A 27 11.74 -11.94 0.76
C ASP A 27 10.28 -12.06 1.22
N SER A 28 9.86 -13.24 1.70
CA SER A 28 8.55 -13.52 2.28
C SER A 28 8.46 -13.23 3.79
N GLY A 29 9.47 -12.57 4.37
CA GLY A 29 9.49 -12.13 5.76
C GLY A 29 10.35 -13.00 6.69
N ILE A 30 10.73 -12.44 7.82
CA ILE A 30 11.58 -13.13 8.81
C ILE A 30 10.75 -14.16 9.56
N SER A 31 11.18 -15.43 9.47
CA SER A 31 10.53 -16.59 10.08
C SER A 31 11.27 -17.10 11.33
N SER A 32 10.67 -18.05 12.03
CA SER A 32 11.25 -18.67 13.23
C SER A 32 12.66 -19.24 12.98
N PRO A 33 13.63 -19.06 13.90
CA PRO A 33 13.51 -18.39 15.21
C PRO A 33 13.68 -16.85 15.16
N GLY A 34 14.03 -16.26 14.02
CA GLY A 34 14.27 -14.82 13.87
C GLY A 34 13.04 -13.95 14.12
N ASP A 35 11.83 -14.52 14.03
CA ASP A 35 10.58 -13.85 14.39
C ASP A 35 10.41 -13.66 15.91
N ALA A 36 11.29 -14.21 16.76
CA ALA A 36 11.20 -14.04 18.20
C ALA A 36 11.38 -12.58 18.66
N VAL A 37 10.70 -12.22 19.75
CA VAL A 37 10.66 -10.86 20.29
C VAL A 37 12.00 -10.49 20.93
N LYS A 38 12.51 -11.39 21.77
CA LYS A 38 13.64 -11.12 22.67
C LYS A 38 15.03 -11.16 22.01
N PRO A 39 15.31 -12.07 21.07
CA PRO A 39 16.62 -12.15 20.41
C PRO A 39 16.98 -10.90 19.61
N ILE A 40 18.29 -10.65 19.50
CA ILE A 40 18.86 -9.64 18.59
C ILE A 40 19.02 -10.32 17.23
N THR A 41 18.16 -9.98 16.28
CA THR A 41 18.29 -10.45 14.90
C THR A 41 19.13 -9.50 14.10
N VAL A 42 20.08 -10.02 13.34
CA VAL A 42 21.10 -9.22 12.66
C VAL A 42 21.01 -9.47 11.14
N GLY A 43 20.81 -8.39 10.39
CA GLY A 43 21.01 -8.38 8.95
C GLY A 43 22.46 -8.04 8.56
N ALA A 44 22.79 -8.17 7.29
CA ALA A 44 24.13 -7.90 6.77
C ALA A 44 24.21 -6.59 6.01
N SER A 45 25.34 -5.91 6.16
CA SER A 45 25.75 -4.75 5.39
C SER A 45 27.11 -4.96 4.73
N ASP A 46 27.42 -4.14 3.73
CA ASP A 46 28.70 -4.11 3.04
C ASP A 46 29.62 -2.98 3.52
N GLN A 47 30.86 -2.96 3.02
CA GLN A 47 31.86 -1.96 3.37
C GLN A 47 31.52 -0.52 2.93
N TYR A 48 30.49 -0.35 2.08
CA TYR A 48 30.02 0.96 1.63
C TYR A 48 28.87 1.49 2.51
N GLY A 49 28.51 0.78 3.57
CA GLY A 49 27.39 1.14 4.43
C GLY A 49 26.04 0.88 3.76
N ARG A 50 25.93 -0.17 2.93
CA ARG A 50 24.67 -0.56 2.29
C ARG A 50 24.17 -1.89 2.83
N VAL A 51 22.86 -2.08 2.90
CA VAL A 51 22.29 -3.37 3.32
C VAL A 51 22.51 -4.41 2.21
N ALA A 52 23.23 -5.48 2.52
CA ALA A 52 23.68 -6.49 1.56
C ALA A 52 22.50 -7.17 0.88
N GLU A 53 22.40 -7.23 -0.46
CA GLU A 53 21.23 -7.74 -1.22
C GLU A 53 20.59 -9.03 -0.66
N PHE A 54 21.39 -10.02 -0.26
CA PHE A 54 20.89 -11.29 0.30
C PHE A 54 20.31 -11.19 1.73
N SER A 55 20.54 -10.07 2.44
CA SER A 55 20.10 -9.87 3.82
C SER A 55 18.58 -9.83 3.88
N SER A 56 18.01 -10.76 4.64
CA SER A 56 16.56 -10.87 4.76
C SER A 56 15.96 -9.76 5.59
N SER A 57 14.72 -9.43 5.27
CA SER A 57 14.03 -8.24 5.74
C SER A 57 12.65 -8.58 6.28
N GLY A 58 12.17 -7.80 7.24
CA GLY A 58 10.84 -7.91 7.79
C GLY A 58 9.76 -7.38 6.83
N PRO A 59 8.51 -7.25 7.27
CA PRO A 59 8.04 -7.55 8.60
C PRO A 59 8.09 -9.05 8.93
N THR A 60 7.94 -9.40 10.21
CA THR A 60 7.55 -10.76 10.60
C THR A 60 6.12 -11.05 10.14
N SER A 61 5.69 -12.32 10.21
CA SER A 61 4.30 -12.71 9.88
C SER A 61 3.23 -12.00 10.70
N ASP A 62 3.59 -11.48 11.89
CA ASP A 62 2.73 -10.67 12.73
C ASP A 62 2.97 -9.15 12.61
N GLY A 63 3.74 -8.68 11.62
CA GLY A 63 3.86 -7.25 11.32
C GLY A 63 4.92 -6.48 12.12
N ARG A 64 5.77 -7.15 12.91
CA ARG A 64 6.86 -6.48 13.65
C ARG A 64 8.04 -6.18 12.75
N THR A 65 8.73 -5.07 13.05
CA THR A 65 9.99 -4.72 12.39
C THR A 65 11.09 -5.68 12.78
N LYS A 66 11.69 -6.30 11.76
CA LYS A 66 12.88 -7.14 11.83
C LYS A 66 13.71 -6.88 10.55
N PRO A 67 15.05 -7.04 10.54
CA PRO A 67 15.92 -7.40 11.65
C PRO A 67 15.92 -6.34 12.76
N THR A 68 16.62 -6.62 13.86
CA THR A 68 16.74 -5.68 14.98
C THR A 68 17.72 -4.57 14.61
N LEU A 69 18.83 -4.94 14.00
CA LEU A 69 19.89 -4.06 13.48
C LEU A 69 20.63 -4.79 12.35
N VAL A 70 21.58 -4.12 11.70
CA VAL A 70 22.51 -4.72 10.74
C VAL A 70 23.96 -4.60 11.20
N ALA A 71 24.84 -5.44 10.66
CA ALA A 71 26.27 -5.39 10.93
C ALA A 71 27.07 -5.87 9.71
N PRO A 72 28.37 -5.51 9.59
CA PRO A 72 29.20 -5.92 8.48
C PRO A 72 29.17 -7.42 8.24
N GLY A 73 28.83 -7.82 7.02
CA GLY A 73 28.64 -9.22 6.64
C GLY A 73 28.95 -9.55 5.19
N VAL A 74 29.47 -8.61 4.41
CA VAL A 74 29.89 -8.82 3.02
C VAL A 74 31.40 -8.72 2.94
N ASP A 75 32.01 -9.65 2.18
CA ASP A 75 33.43 -9.75 1.90
C ASP A 75 34.30 -9.73 3.16
N ILE A 76 33.82 -10.43 4.21
CA ILE A 76 34.52 -10.52 5.48
C ILE A 76 35.64 -11.54 5.38
N ILE A 77 36.87 -11.09 5.60
CA ILE A 77 38.04 -11.95 5.71
C ILE A 77 38.09 -12.54 7.12
N SER A 78 38.05 -13.87 7.23
CA SER A 78 38.11 -14.56 8.52
C SER A 78 38.92 -15.85 8.46
N CYS A 79 39.14 -16.46 9.63
CA CYS A 79 39.91 -17.68 9.79
C CYS A 79 39.25 -18.85 9.06
N ARG A 80 40.07 -19.60 8.32
CA ARG A 80 39.70 -20.80 7.57
C ARG A 80 40.28 -22.03 8.26
N ALA A 81 39.51 -23.10 8.33
CA ALA A 81 40.02 -24.38 8.80
C ALA A 81 40.84 -25.07 7.69
N TRP A 82 41.91 -25.75 8.09
CA TRP A 82 42.69 -26.58 7.19
C TRP A 82 41.79 -27.66 6.56
N ASP A 83 41.90 -27.85 5.24
CA ASP A 83 41.16 -28.88 4.47
C ASP A 83 39.64 -28.64 4.31
N THR A 84 39.16 -27.40 4.46
CA THR A 84 37.78 -27.03 4.06
C THR A 84 37.74 -26.50 2.63
N GLU A 85 36.83 -27.03 1.82
CA GLU A 85 36.45 -26.44 0.54
C GLU A 85 35.74 -25.11 0.80
N VAL A 86 36.29 -24.02 0.27
CA VAL A 86 35.73 -22.67 0.37
C VAL A 86 35.77 -22.02 -1.01
N SER A 87 34.77 -21.19 -1.29
CA SER A 87 34.63 -20.54 -2.60
C SER A 87 35.75 -19.56 -2.91
N GLU A 88 36.26 -18.84 -1.91
CA GLU A 88 37.22 -17.73 -2.10
C GLU A 88 38.32 -17.71 -1.02
N PRO A 89 39.31 -18.63 -1.07
CA PRO A 89 40.43 -18.61 -0.14
C PRO A 89 41.33 -17.39 -0.38
N VAL A 90 41.71 -16.71 0.69
CA VAL A 90 42.75 -15.66 0.65
C VAL A 90 44.13 -16.32 0.71
N ASP A 91 44.30 -17.27 1.63
CA ASP A 91 45.48 -18.13 1.75
C ASP A 91 45.14 -19.46 2.49
N ASP A 92 46.15 -20.14 3.03
CA ASP A 92 46.00 -21.39 3.77
C ASP A 92 45.20 -21.25 5.08
N TYR A 93 45.11 -20.04 5.63
CA TYR A 93 44.55 -19.74 6.95
C TYR A 93 43.37 -18.76 6.91
N TYR A 94 43.12 -18.09 5.79
CA TYR A 94 42.07 -17.08 5.66
C TYR A 94 41.18 -17.30 4.43
N VAL A 95 39.91 -16.89 4.56
CA VAL A 95 38.88 -16.97 3.53
C VAL A 95 38.06 -15.68 3.54
N THR A 96 37.62 -15.25 2.36
CA THR A 96 36.59 -14.21 2.22
C THR A 96 35.21 -14.86 2.16
N ALA A 97 34.28 -14.40 3.00
CA ALA A 97 32.93 -14.91 3.03
C ALA A 97 31.89 -13.81 3.25
N SER A 98 30.72 -14.01 2.65
CA SER A 98 29.57 -13.11 2.73
C SER A 98 28.37 -13.85 3.29
N GLY A 99 27.67 -13.22 4.24
CA GLY A 99 26.46 -13.76 4.85
C GLY A 99 26.08 -13.04 6.15
N THR A 100 24.79 -13.10 6.50
CA THR A 100 24.33 -12.71 7.85
C THR A 100 24.99 -13.58 8.94
N SER A 101 25.45 -14.78 8.57
CA SER A 101 26.32 -15.64 9.38
C SER A 101 27.66 -15.01 9.76
N MET A 102 28.11 -13.95 9.06
CA MET A 102 29.32 -13.18 9.39
C MET A 102 28.97 -11.95 10.24
N SER A 103 27.80 -11.33 9.99
CA SER A 103 27.26 -10.24 10.83
C SER A 103 26.91 -10.70 12.26
N ALA A 104 26.40 -11.92 12.40
CA ALA A 104 26.04 -12.50 13.70
C ALA A 104 27.24 -12.63 14.68
N PRO A 105 28.38 -13.26 14.32
CA PRO A 105 29.55 -13.32 15.19
C PRO A 105 30.19 -11.95 15.42
N TYR A 106 30.12 -11.02 14.45
CA TYR A 106 30.51 -9.62 14.67
C TYR A 106 29.72 -8.99 15.82
N THR A 107 28.39 -9.09 15.76
CA THR A 107 27.50 -8.57 16.81
C THR A 107 27.70 -9.29 18.14
N ALA A 108 28.02 -10.59 18.12
CA ALA A 108 28.31 -11.36 19.32
C ALA A 108 29.60 -10.87 20.01
N GLY A 109 30.63 -10.55 19.23
CA GLY A 109 31.85 -9.92 19.73
C GLY A 109 31.58 -8.55 20.35
N ALA A 110 30.78 -7.71 19.68
CA ALA A 110 30.36 -6.41 20.22
C ALA A 110 29.62 -6.57 21.56
N ALA A 111 28.64 -7.46 21.62
CA ALA A 111 27.90 -7.75 22.84
C ALA A 111 28.83 -8.24 23.99
N ALA A 112 29.83 -9.06 23.68
CA ALA A 112 30.83 -9.50 24.65
C ALA A 112 31.70 -8.33 25.18
N LEU A 113 32.04 -7.37 24.33
CA LEU A 113 32.77 -6.16 24.73
C LEU A 113 31.92 -5.27 25.65
N LEU A 114 30.61 -5.14 25.38
CA LEU A 114 29.71 -4.40 26.25
C LEU A 114 29.57 -5.07 27.63
N LEU A 115 29.43 -6.40 27.67
CA LEU A 115 29.43 -7.17 28.91
C LEU A 115 30.77 -7.10 29.66
N GLN A 116 31.90 -7.01 28.93
CA GLN A 116 33.19 -6.80 29.57
C GLN A 116 33.29 -5.41 30.20
N ALA A 117 32.74 -4.39 29.55
CA ALA A 117 32.72 -3.01 30.04
C ALA A 117 31.80 -2.84 31.25
N ASN A 118 30.62 -3.46 31.23
CA ASN A 118 29.68 -3.49 32.33
C ASN A 118 29.13 -4.92 32.51
N PRO A 119 29.72 -5.71 33.43
CA PRO A 119 29.32 -7.10 33.68
C PRO A 119 27.91 -7.28 34.25
N ASP A 120 27.28 -6.21 34.74
CA ASP A 120 25.94 -6.25 35.32
C ASP A 120 24.84 -6.03 34.27
N LEU A 121 25.20 -5.70 33.03
CA LEU A 121 24.25 -5.56 31.91
C LEU A 121 23.44 -6.84 31.72
N THR A 122 22.14 -6.67 31.60
CA THR A 122 21.23 -7.74 31.23
C THR A 122 21.17 -7.89 29.70
N PRO A 123 20.63 -9.02 29.18
CA PRO A 123 20.37 -9.16 27.74
C PRO A 123 19.49 -8.04 27.15
N ALA A 124 18.53 -7.51 27.92
CA ALA A 124 17.73 -6.36 27.50
C ALA A 124 18.56 -5.08 27.44
N GLY A 125 19.47 -4.85 28.40
CA GLY A 125 20.41 -3.72 28.39
C GLY A 125 21.36 -3.76 27.20
N VAL A 126 21.94 -4.93 26.88
CA VAL A 126 22.79 -5.06 25.68
C VAL A 126 22.00 -4.77 24.40
N LYS A 127 20.78 -5.30 24.28
CA LYS A 127 19.90 -4.98 23.15
C LYS A 127 19.61 -3.48 23.09
N ALA A 128 19.25 -2.87 24.21
CA ALA A 128 18.96 -1.43 24.31
C ALA A 128 20.15 -0.59 23.85
N ALA A 129 21.35 -0.82 24.40
CA ALA A 129 22.58 -0.12 24.01
C ALA A 129 22.85 -0.23 22.51
N LEU A 130 22.80 -1.45 21.95
CA LEU A 130 23.07 -1.66 20.53
C LEU A 130 22.02 -1.00 19.62
N THR A 131 20.73 -1.06 19.99
CA THR A 131 19.66 -0.50 19.16
C THR A 131 19.58 1.02 19.22
N THR A 132 19.83 1.63 20.39
CA THR A 132 19.70 3.09 20.55
C THR A 132 20.88 3.87 19.98
N THR A 133 22.00 3.20 19.69
CA THR A 133 23.20 3.84 19.14
C THR A 133 23.50 3.43 17.71
N ALA A 134 22.66 2.59 17.09
CA ALA A 134 22.83 2.17 15.72
C ALA A 134 22.69 3.36 14.75
N VAL A 135 23.40 3.30 13.63
CA VAL A 135 23.46 4.35 12.61
C VAL A 135 22.68 3.91 11.38
N LYS A 136 21.78 4.76 10.91
CA LYS A 136 20.97 4.45 9.72
C LYS A 136 21.84 4.46 8.47
N LEU A 137 21.63 3.46 7.63
CA LEU A 137 22.25 3.27 6.34
C LEU A 137 21.36 3.83 5.23
N ASP A 138 22.01 4.34 4.19
CA ASP A 138 21.38 4.82 2.98
C ASP A 138 21.52 3.80 1.86
N ASN A 139 20.56 3.81 0.95
CA ASN A 139 20.57 3.03 -0.27
C ASN A 139 21.47 3.67 -1.35
N THR A 140 21.53 3.06 -2.53
CA THR A 140 22.39 3.54 -3.63
C THR A 140 22.05 4.92 -4.19
N GLU A 141 20.84 5.43 -3.92
CA GLU A 141 20.44 6.80 -4.26
C GLU A 141 20.63 7.79 -3.10
N GLY A 142 21.14 7.34 -1.95
CA GLY A 142 21.36 8.19 -0.79
C GLY A 142 20.11 8.42 0.08
N HIS A 143 19.06 7.61 -0.07
CA HIS A 143 17.91 7.64 0.85
C HIS A 143 18.02 6.56 1.93
N GLU A 144 17.57 6.89 3.13
CA GLU A 144 17.57 5.97 4.26
C GLU A 144 16.78 4.68 3.95
N TYR A 145 17.37 3.50 4.25
CA TYR A 145 16.61 2.25 4.17
C TYR A 145 15.44 2.21 5.16
N GLU A 146 14.33 1.59 4.76
CA GLU A 146 13.24 1.33 5.70
C GLU A 146 13.69 0.50 6.91
N GLY A 147 13.02 0.70 8.05
CA GLY A 147 13.27 -0.10 9.25
C GLY A 147 13.11 -1.62 9.02
N PHE A 148 12.33 -2.06 8.03
CA PHE A 148 12.21 -3.48 7.69
C PHE A 148 13.48 -4.07 7.05
N TYR A 149 14.36 -3.23 6.51
CA TYR A 149 15.64 -3.65 5.93
C TYR A 149 16.77 -3.60 6.96
N GLN A 150 16.82 -2.55 7.76
CA GLN A 150 17.96 -2.28 8.64
C GLN A 150 17.66 -2.31 10.14
N GLY A 151 16.40 -2.47 10.54
CA GLY A 151 15.98 -2.32 11.93
C GLY A 151 16.28 -0.90 12.43
N THR A 152 17.02 -0.81 13.53
CA THR A 152 17.49 0.49 14.06
C THR A 152 18.74 1.04 13.35
N GLY A 153 19.34 0.28 12.42
CA GLY A 153 20.53 0.70 11.67
C GLY A 153 21.71 -0.26 11.84
N GLU A 154 22.88 0.13 11.32
CA GLU A 154 24.15 -0.56 11.52
C GLU A 154 24.69 -0.34 12.94
N ILE A 155 25.24 -1.40 13.52
CA ILE A 155 25.84 -1.38 14.86
C ILE A 155 26.99 -0.36 14.99
N ASP A 156 26.91 0.54 15.97
CA ASP A 156 28.03 1.36 16.43
C ASP A 156 28.47 0.88 17.82
N VAL A 157 29.54 0.09 17.85
CA VAL A 157 30.06 -0.54 19.08
C VAL A 157 30.62 0.49 20.05
N TYR A 158 31.24 1.57 19.53
CA TYR A 158 31.86 2.58 20.37
C TYR A 158 30.78 3.42 21.07
N GLN A 159 29.77 3.86 20.32
CA GLN A 159 28.65 4.57 20.92
C GLN A 159 27.86 3.70 21.88
N ALA A 160 27.65 2.42 21.57
CA ALA A 160 27.02 1.47 22.49
C ALA A 160 27.83 1.33 23.80
N TYR A 161 29.15 1.26 23.72
CA TYR A 161 30.05 1.22 24.89
C TYR A 161 29.91 2.46 25.77
N LEU A 162 29.75 3.65 25.18
CA LEU A 162 29.52 4.87 25.97
C LEU A 162 28.14 4.87 26.66
N ALA A 163 27.16 4.20 26.07
CA ALA A 163 25.78 4.16 26.57
C ALA A 163 25.55 3.15 27.71
N VAL A 164 26.41 2.14 27.90
CA VAL A 164 26.17 1.02 28.85
C VAL A 164 26.07 1.41 30.33
N ASN A 165 26.44 2.65 30.68
CA ASN A 165 26.39 3.16 32.04
C ASN A 165 25.27 4.20 32.23
N ASN A 166 24.43 4.41 31.22
CA ASN A 166 23.24 5.26 31.36
C ASN A 166 22.19 4.53 32.19
N ASP A 167 21.50 5.24 33.08
CA ASP A 167 20.43 4.70 33.90
C ASP A 167 19.21 5.64 33.83
N PRO A 168 18.02 5.16 33.42
CA PRO A 168 17.76 3.84 32.88
C PRO A 168 18.29 3.67 31.45
N LEU A 169 18.95 2.55 31.17
CA LEU A 169 19.26 2.13 29.80
C LEU A 169 18.02 1.46 29.19
N ALA A 170 17.47 2.07 28.14
CA ALA A 170 16.29 1.57 27.44
C ALA A 170 16.41 1.76 25.92
N GLY A 171 15.76 0.87 25.17
CA GLY A 171 15.73 0.89 23.72
C GLY A 171 14.43 0.31 23.17
N ILE A 172 14.17 0.55 21.89
CA ILE A 172 12.94 0.09 21.24
C ILE A 172 13.15 -0.22 19.76
N VAL A 173 12.36 -1.17 19.25
CA VAL A 173 12.36 -1.54 17.84
C VAL A 173 10.91 -1.62 17.33
N PRO A 174 10.54 -0.91 16.25
CA PRO A 174 11.35 0.11 15.57
C PRO A 174 11.57 1.35 16.46
N ASP A 175 12.64 2.09 16.18
CA ASP A 175 13.05 3.33 16.86
C ASP A 175 12.25 4.57 16.41
N ARG A 176 11.46 4.44 15.35
CA ARG A 176 10.53 5.46 14.83
C ARG A 176 9.30 4.79 14.23
N TRP A 177 8.22 5.54 14.05
CA TRP A 177 7.07 5.10 13.25
C TRP A 177 6.74 6.11 12.17
N ILE A 178 6.92 5.71 10.92
CA ILE A 178 6.43 6.45 9.76
C ILE A 178 5.13 5.78 9.33
N ALA A 179 4.02 6.50 9.50
CA ALA A 179 2.70 6.00 9.19
C ALA A 179 2.50 5.89 7.67
N GLY A 180 1.69 4.91 7.27
CA GLY A 180 1.46 4.67 5.86
C GLY A 180 0.60 3.45 5.59
N VAL A 181 0.50 3.11 4.31
CA VAL A 181 -0.29 2.01 3.80
C VAL A 181 0.63 0.88 3.32
N TRP A 182 0.34 -0.36 3.72
CA TRP A 182 1.07 -1.53 3.23
C TRP A 182 0.92 -1.66 1.72
N ALA A 183 2.05 -1.67 1.03
CA ALA A 183 2.09 -1.65 -0.41
C ALA A 183 3.33 -2.38 -0.87
N TYR A 184 3.17 -3.59 -1.41
CA TYR A 184 4.27 -4.22 -2.15
C TYR A 184 4.33 -3.59 -3.54
N THR A 185 4.90 -2.39 -3.61
CA THR A 185 4.98 -1.65 -4.85
C THR A 185 5.99 -2.25 -5.79
N GLY A 186 6.82 -3.23 -5.40
CA GLY A 186 7.81 -3.93 -6.25
C GLY A 186 8.61 -3.01 -7.18
N LEU A 187 8.65 -1.71 -6.88
CA LEU A 187 9.37 -0.69 -7.59
C LEU A 187 10.76 -0.74 -7.00
N ALA A 188 11.72 -1.04 -7.85
CA ALA A 188 13.07 -0.60 -7.61
C ALA A 188 13.00 0.93 -7.75
N TYR A 189 12.76 1.62 -6.65
CA TYR A 189 13.49 2.86 -6.39
C TYR A 189 14.96 2.57 -6.71
N GLY A 190 15.78 3.54 -7.11
CA GLY A 190 17.19 3.34 -7.50
C GLY A 190 18.14 2.72 -6.44
N ALA A 191 17.63 1.97 -5.48
CA ALA A 191 18.09 1.77 -4.14
C ALA A 191 18.35 0.28 -3.80
N ASP A 192 18.75 -0.57 -4.73
CA ASP A 192 19.04 -2.00 -4.51
C ASP A 192 17.92 -2.86 -3.84
N ARG A 193 16.77 -2.30 -3.41
CA ARG A 193 15.71 -2.92 -2.61
C ARG A 193 14.34 -2.27 -2.89
N PRO A 194 13.23 -3.04 -2.98
CA PRO A 194 11.90 -2.48 -3.21
C PRO A 194 11.27 -1.86 -1.96
N THR A 195 10.47 -0.81 -2.11
CA THR A 195 9.72 -0.24 -0.96
C THR A 195 8.59 -1.18 -0.51
N LYS A 196 8.43 -1.38 0.81
CA LYS A 196 7.42 -2.29 1.40
C LYS A 196 6.14 -1.57 1.83
N LYS A 197 6.20 -0.25 1.95
CA LYS A 197 5.12 0.57 2.45
C LYS A 197 5.07 1.93 1.73
N VAL A 198 3.87 2.36 1.36
CA VAL A 198 3.62 3.73 0.94
C VAL A 198 3.52 4.57 2.22
N TYR A 199 4.45 5.50 2.43
CA TYR A 199 4.52 6.32 3.64
C TYR A 199 3.62 7.56 3.59
N ALA A 200 2.36 7.33 3.21
CA ALA A 200 1.29 8.32 3.24
C ALA A 200 -0.05 7.65 3.56
N VAL A 201 -0.98 8.43 4.08
CA VAL A 201 -2.34 8.03 4.42
C VAL A 201 -3.32 9.11 3.96
N SER A 202 -4.58 8.74 3.79
CA SER A 202 -5.66 9.71 3.55
C SER A 202 -6.51 9.86 4.82
N PRO A 203 -7.34 10.93 4.94
CA PRO A 203 -8.29 11.05 6.04
C PRO A 203 -9.16 9.79 6.19
N GLY A 204 -9.50 9.40 7.41
CA GLY A 204 -10.24 8.17 7.70
C GLY A 204 -9.46 6.87 7.54
N CYS A 205 -8.20 6.89 7.07
CA CYS A 205 -7.34 5.72 7.09
C CYS A 205 -6.85 5.42 8.51
N GLU A 206 -6.54 4.14 8.73
CA GLU A 206 -5.87 3.67 9.94
C GLU A 206 -4.55 3.01 9.60
N ASP A 207 -3.57 3.15 10.50
CA ASP A 207 -2.31 2.41 10.48
C ASP A 207 -2.00 1.90 11.89
N PHE A 208 -1.11 0.92 12.00
CA PHE A 208 -0.69 0.40 13.30
C PHE A 208 0.80 0.08 13.32
N ALA A 209 1.38 0.15 14.51
CA ALA A 209 2.75 -0.24 14.77
C ALA A 209 2.83 -1.15 16.00
N LYS A 210 3.79 -2.07 15.96
CA LYS A 210 4.15 -2.95 17.06
C LYS A 210 5.59 -2.66 17.46
N PHE A 211 5.77 -2.21 18.70
CA PHE A 211 7.08 -1.89 19.22
C PHE A 211 7.52 -2.91 20.25
N VAL A 212 8.81 -3.22 20.25
CA VAL A 212 9.45 -4.06 21.26
C VAL A 212 10.36 -3.18 22.11
N PHE A 213 9.87 -2.84 23.29
CA PHE A 213 10.60 -2.09 24.31
C PHE A 213 11.51 -3.02 25.11
N ALA A 214 12.72 -2.57 25.44
CA ALA A 214 13.68 -3.28 26.27
C ALA A 214 14.33 -2.32 27.26
N THR A 215 14.50 -2.75 28.51
CA THR A 215 15.20 -1.94 29.53
C THR A 215 16.06 -2.81 30.43
N ASP A 216 17.19 -2.25 30.85
CA ASP A 216 18.10 -2.86 31.82
C ASP A 216 17.68 -2.59 33.27
N ALA A 217 16.87 -1.56 33.50
CA ALA A 217 16.48 -1.08 34.83
C ALA A 217 15.06 -1.50 35.20
N GLU A 218 14.77 -1.56 36.50
CA GLU A 218 13.40 -1.70 36.99
C GLU A 218 12.68 -0.36 36.85
N LEU A 219 11.50 -0.38 36.22
CA LEU A 219 10.65 0.80 36.04
C LEU A 219 9.37 0.62 36.84
N SER A 220 9.00 1.64 37.62
CA SER A 220 7.73 1.73 38.35
C SER A 220 6.93 2.93 37.85
N GLY A 221 5.60 2.89 38.02
CA GLY A 221 4.70 3.94 37.57
C GLY A 221 4.72 4.10 36.05
N VAL A 222 4.88 3.00 35.32
CA VAL A 222 5.09 3.04 33.87
C VAL A 222 3.87 3.61 33.19
N THR A 223 4.08 4.65 32.37
CA THR A 223 3.04 5.29 31.56
C THR A 223 3.49 5.39 30.12
N ILE A 224 2.51 5.40 29.22
CA ILE A 224 2.71 5.63 27.79
C ILE A 224 1.81 6.80 27.37
N THR A 225 2.41 7.84 26.81
CA THR A 225 1.73 9.08 26.44
C THR A 225 2.04 9.46 25.01
N THR A 226 1.09 10.11 24.34
CA THR A 226 1.27 10.64 22.99
C THR A 226 1.31 12.16 23.01
N SER A 227 2.05 12.76 22.08
CA SER A 227 2.14 14.22 21.93
C SER A 227 2.41 14.62 20.49
N GLY A 228 2.39 15.93 20.20
CA GLY A 228 2.58 16.49 18.86
C GLY A 228 1.28 16.64 18.07
N THR A 229 1.36 17.12 16.83
CA THR A 229 0.19 17.40 15.99
C THR A 229 -0.57 16.15 15.58
N ALA A 230 0.11 15.00 15.49
CA ALA A 230 -0.49 13.69 15.30
C ALA A 230 -0.78 12.95 16.63
N GLY A 231 -0.46 13.53 17.78
CA GLY A 231 -0.51 12.85 19.09
C GLY A 231 -1.91 12.37 19.46
N ASP A 232 -2.93 13.20 19.21
CA ASP A 232 -4.34 12.89 19.49
C ASP A 232 -4.92 11.83 18.53
N TRP A 233 -4.22 11.53 17.44
CA TRP A 233 -4.62 10.52 16.45
C TRP A 233 -4.13 9.13 16.85
N ILE A 234 -3.23 9.06 17.83
CA ILE A 234 -2.55 7.83 18.24
C ILE A 234 -3.18 7.31 19.52
N ALA A 235 -3.71 6.09 19.45
CA ALA A 235 -4.10 5.30 20.60
C ALA A 235 -3.01 4.25 20.89
N THR A 236 -2.63 4.10 22.17
CA THR A 236 -1.65 3.10 22.59
C THR A 236 -2.25 2.09 23.55
N GLN A 237 -1.74 0.86 23.51
CA GLN A 237 -2.05 -0.11 24.56
C GLN A 237 -1.23 0.23 25.83
N PRO A 238 -1.86 0.25 27.02
CA PRO A 238 -1.13 0.47 28.26
C PRO A 238 -0.10 -0.64 28.50
N LEU A 239 1.10 -0.23 28.93
CA LEU A 239 2.13 -1.12 29.45
C LEU A 239 1.79 -1.52 30.91
N PRO A 240 2.38 -2.60 31.44
CA PRO A 240 2.26 -2.93 32.86
C PRO A 240 2.78 -1.80 33.75
N ASP A 241 2.13 -1.52 34.88
CA ASP A 241 2.51 -0.44 35.82
C ASP A 241 3.97 -0.56 36.33
N SER A 242 4.54 -1.76 36.29
CA SER A 242 5.93 -2.04 36.64
C SER A 242 6.57 -2.98 35.61
N ILE A 243 7.79 -2.66 35.17
CA ILE A 243 8.62 -3.51 34.30
C ILE A 243 9.90 -3.85 35.06
N PRO A 244 10.24 -5.13 35.27
CA PRO A 244 11.44 -5.50 35.99
C PRO A 244 12.71 -5.19 35.19
N ALA A 245 13.85 -5.11 35.87
CA ALA A 245 15.17 -5.15 35.23
C ALA A 245 15.28 -6.38 34.30
N ASN A 246 15.94 -6.24 33.15
CA ASN A 246 15.89 -7.19 32.02
C ASN A 246 14.51 -7.31 31.34
N GLY A 247 13.64 -6.33 31.53
CA GLY A 247 12.30 -6.30 30.97
C GLY A 247 12.30 -6.13 29.45
N GLN A 248 11.48 -6.93 28.76
CA GLN A 248 11.20 -6.74 27.34
C GLN A 248 9.71 -6.90 27.08
N GLU A 249 9.07 -5.80 26.68
CA GLU A 249 7.62 -5.70 26.52
C GLU A 249 7.26 -5.36 25.08
N THR A 250 6.13 -5.89 24.60
CA THR A 250 5.55 -5.48 23.32
C THR A 250 4.45 -4.46 23.59
N CYS A 251 4.52 -3.28 22.98
CA CYS A 251 3.40 -2.34 22.95
C CYS A 251 2.88 -2.15 21.53
N TYR A 252 1.61 -1.77 21.46
CA TYR A 252 0.87 -1.59 20.22
C TYR A 252 0.37 -0.16 20.16
N ALA A 253 0.48 0.46 19.00
CA ALA A 253 -0.12 1.75 18.72
C ALA A 253 -0.95 1.66 17.45
N THR A 254 -2.08 2.34 17.46
CA THR A 254 -2.96 2.53 16.30
C THR A 254 -3.07 4.03 16.04
N LEU A 255 -2.98 4.40 14.77
CA LEU A 255 -3.19 5.74 14.27
C LEU A 255 -4.52 5.73 13.52
N THR A 256 -5.41 6.66 13.85
CA THR A 256 -6.64 6.91 13.09
C THR A 256 -6.60 8.35 12.60
N VAL A 257 -6.51 8.55 11.30
CA VAL A 257 -6.47 9.89 10.72
C VAL A 257 -7.87 10.50 10.78
N PRO A 258 -8.07 11.66 11.42
CA PRO A 258 -9.38 12.29 11.45
C PRO A 258 -9.86 12.72 10.05
N ASP A 259 -11.17 12.72 9.85
CA ASP A 259 -11.77 13.29 8.64
C ASP A 259 -11.54 14.82 8.56
N GLY A 260 -11.38 15.34 7.33
CA GLY A 260 -11.26 16.77 7.07
C GLY A 260 -9.93 17.41 7.50
N VAL A 261 -8.90 16.59 7.75
CA VAL A 261 -7.54 17.05 8.00
C VAL A 261 -6.88 17.49 6.70
N ASP A 262 -6.21 18.64 6.72
CA ASP A 262 -5.47 19.18 5.58
C ASP A 262 -4.26 18.32 5.25
N SER A 263 -3.89 18.28 3.97
CA SER A 263 -2.71 17.54 3.50
C SER A 263 -1.40 18.10 4.04
N GLY A 264 -0.39 17.23 4.10
CA GLY A 264 0.95 17.58 4.55
C GLY A 264 1.47 16.72 5.69
N MET A 265 2.61 17.10 6.23
CA MET A 265 3.32 16.34 7.25
C MET A 265 2.89 16.72 8.66
N TYR A 266 2.52 15.72 9.45
CA TYR A 266 2.22 15.81 10.87
C TYR A 266 3.24 15.00 11.64
N THR A 267 3.55 15.45 12.86
CA THR A 267 4.54 14.80 13.71
C THR A 267 3.97 14.54 15.09
N GLY A 268 4.50 13.52 15.74
CA GLY A 268 4.14 13.17 17.10
C GLY A 268 5.25 12.42 17.80
N ASN A 269 5.03 12.11 19.06
CA ASN A 269 5.89 11.23 19.84
C ASN A 269 5.03 10.27 20.65
N ILE A 270 5.47 9.02 20.75
CA ILE A 270 5.03 8.07 21.77
C ILE A 270 6.13 8.02 22.83
N THR A 271 5.83 8.48 24.04
CA THR A 271 6.79 8.56 25.15
C THR A 271 6.46 7.52 26.21
N ILE A 272 7.45 6.72 26.58
CA ILE A 272 7.38 5.79 27.72
C ILE A 272 8.08 6.46 28.90
N SER A 273 7.40 6.54 30.03
CA SER A 273 7.91 7.16 31.26
C SER A 273 7.78 6.21 32.44
N GLY A 274 8.67 6.35 33.42
CA GLY A 274 8.50 5.81 34.77
C GLY A 274 8.33 6.94 35.79
N ASP A 275 8.33 6.60 37.08
CA ASP A 275 8.21 7.57 38.19
C ASP A 275 9.28 8.69 38.15
N GLU A 276 10.48 8.39 37.62
CA GLU A 276 11.59 9.35 37.52
C GLU A 276 11.53 10.22 36.26
N GLY A 277 10.57 9.97 35.35
CA GLY A 277 10.35 10.75 34.13
C GLY A 277 10.42 9.93 32.85
N ALA A 278 10.59 10.64 31.73
CA ALA A 278 10.64 10.04 30.40
C ALA A 278 11.88 9.15 30.25
N VAL A 279 11.65 7.88 29.87
CA VAL A 279 12.68 6.87 29.64
C VAL A 279 13.05 6.80 28.17
N LEU A 280 12.06 6.90 27.29
CA LEU A 280 12.24 6.78 25.85
C LEU A 280 11.14 7.53 25.10
N SER A 281 11.48 8.06 23.92
CA SER A 281 10.52 8.68 23.01
C SER A 281 10.68 8.12 21.60
N VAL A 282 9.57 7.70 21.00
CA VAL A 282 9.50 7.22 19.62
C VAL A 282 8.89 8.33 18.76
N PRO A 283 9.64 8.93 17.83
CA PRO A 283 9.08 9.88 16.89
C PRO A 283 8.10 9.20 15.94
N VAL A 284 6.98 9.87 15.70
CA VAL A 284 5.94 9.46 14.76
C VAL A 284 5.83 10.53 13.67
N THR A 285 5.83 10.10 12.41
CA THR A 285 5.60 10.97 11.26
C THR A 285 4.42 10.44 10.46
N VAL A 286 3.50 11.33 10.09
CA VAL A 286 2.32 11.00 9.29
C VAL A 286 2.25 11.97 8.13
N ASN A 287 2.28 11.46 6.89
CA ASN A 287 2.06 12.29 5.70
C ASN A 287 0.62 12.11 5.21
N ILE A 288 -0.16 13.20 5.17
CA ILE A 288 -1.54 13.20 4.68
C ILE A 288 -1.55 13.55 3.20
N ALA A 289 -2.06 12.63 2.38
CA ALA A 289 -2.23 12.82 0.94
C ALA A 289 -3.14 14.02 0.63
N GLN A 290 -2.89 14.69 -0.49
CA GLN A 290 -3.69 15.81 -0.98
C GLN A 290 -5.02 15.35 -1.57
N SER A 291 -6.11 16.04 -1.22
CA SER A 291 -7.42 15.76 -1.80
C SER A 291 -7.51 16.24 -3.25
N VAL A 292 -8.06 15.41 -4.14
CA VAL A 292 -8.46 15.81 -5.49
C VAL A 292 -9.97 15.95 -5.52
N GLU A 293 -10.45 17.18 -5.71
CA GLU A 293 -11.87 17.43 -5.89
C GLU A 293 -12.31 16.93 -7.27
N VAL A 294 -13.23 15.96 -7.30
CA VAL A 294 -13.82 15.43 -8.54
C VAL A 294 -15.23 15.99 -8.69
N ALA A 295 -15.39 17.03 -9.51
CA ALA A 295 -16.66 17.69 -9.79
C ALA A 295 -17.13 17.34 -11.21
N GLY A 296 -18.39 16.92 -11.35
CA GLY A 296 -18.94 16.49 -12.65
C GLY A 296 -18.14 15.34 -13.28
N GLY A 297 -17.61 14.44 -12.45
CA GLY A 297 -16.81 13.30 -12.85
C GLY A 297 -15.41 13.60 -13.35
N SER A 298 -14.90 14.82 -13.19
CA SER A 298 -13.52 15.17 -13.52
C SER A 298 -12.85 15.90 -12.36
N GLY A 299 -11.59 15.58 -12.11
CA GLY A 299 -10.73 16.23 -11.13
C GLY A 299 -9.33 16.45 -11.70
N VAL A 300 -8.63 17.44 -11.17
CA VAL A 300 -7.26 17.78 -11.58
C VAL A 300 -6.40 17.88 -10.33
N PHE A 301 -5.19 17.36 -10.42
CA PHE A 301 -4.17 17.50 -9.39
C PHE A 301 -2.85 17.91 -10.04
N ASN A 302 -1.98 18.57 -9.29
CA ASN A 302 -0.69 19.05 -9.79
C ASN A 302 0.30 19.08 -8.63
N GLY A 303 1.57 19.07 -8.96
CA GLY A 303 2.66 19.13 -8.01
C GLY A 303 3.99 19.29 -8.71
N SER A 304 5.05 19.16 -7.92
CA SER A 304 6.44 19.14 -8.41
C SER A 304 7.18 17.98 -7.78
N LEU A 305 8.09 17.37 -8.51
CA LEU A 305 8.89 16.24 -8.05
C LEU A 305 10.36 16.49 -8.33
N ASP A 306 11.19 16.21 -7.33
CA ASP A 306 12.59 15.88 -7.54
C ASP A 306 12.78 14.38 -7.76
N ASP A 307 14.01 13.97 -8.05
CA ASP A 307 14.35 12.57 -8.23
C ASP A 307 14.08 11.77 -6.95
N CYS A 308 13.52 10.57 -7.12
CA CYS A 308 13.17 9.66 -6.05
C CYS A 308 12.17 10.21 -5.00
N GLU A 309 11.45 11.28 -5.31
CA GLU A 309 10.42 11.86 -4.45
C GLU A 309 9.01 11.34 -4.76
N TRP A 310 8.12 11.51 -3.78
CA TRP A 310 6.76 10.98 -3.79
C TRP A 310 5.76 12.09 -3.51
N GLU A 311 4.77 12.20 -4.40
CA GLU A 311 3.61 13.03 -4.18
C GLU A 311 2.36 12.14 -4.06
N TYR A 312 1.52 12.46 -3.09
CA TYR A 312 0.41 11.59 -2.70
C TYR A 312 -0.91 12.32 -2.82
N PHE A 313 -1.85 11.72 -3.53
CA PHE A 313 -3.18 12.26 -3.78
C PHE A 313 -4.25 11.24 -3.41
N TYR A 314 -5.44 11.70 -3.02
CA TYR A 314 -6.60 10.85 -2.82
C TYR A 314 -7.87 11.44 -3.42
N PHE A 315 -8.80 10.58 -3.82
CA PHE A 315 -10.11 10.97 -4.34
C PHE A 315 -11.15 9.89 -4.07
N ASP A 316 -12.41 10.29 -4.01
CA ASP A 316 -13.51 9.36 -3.75
C ASP A 316 -14.17 8.92 -5.07
N VAL A 317 -14.24 7.61 -5.29
CA VAL A 317 -14.90 6.99 -6.44
C VAL A 317 -16.32 6.57 -6.04
N PRO A 318 -17.37 7.10 -6.68
CA PRO A 318 -18.75 6.73 -6.37
C PRO A 318 -19.05 5.27 -6.69
N ALA A 319 -20.04 4.71 -5.98
CA ALA A 319 -20.61 3.42 -6.35
C ALA A 319 -21.22 3.44 -7.76
N SER A 320 -21.17 2.27 -8.41
CA SER A 320 -21.62 2.06 -9.78
C SER A 320 -20.86 2.87 -10.83
N THR A 321 -19.60 3.24 -10.56
CA THR A 321 -18.69 3.76 -11.57
C THR A 321 -18.32 2.63 -12.54
N GLU A 322 -18.43 2.89 -13.85
CA GLU A 322 -18.16 1.89 -14.90
C GLU A 322 -16.69 1.90 -15.31
N ARG A 323 -16.06 3.08 -15.27
CA ARG A 323 -14.65 3.25 -15.59
C ARG A 323 -14.06 4.40 -14.79
N LEU A 324 -12.86 4.19 -14.26
CA LEU A 324 -11.98 5.21 -13.71
C LEU A 324 -10.78 5.33 -14.64
N GLU A 325 -10.39 6.56 -14.94
CA GLU A 325 -9.17 6.88 -15.66
C GLU A 325 -8.39 7.91 -14.84
N VAL A 326 -7.12 7.63 -14.59
CA VAL A 326 -6.20 8.58 -13.94
C VAL A 326 -5.01 8.73 -14.86
N ALA A 327 -4.64 9.96 -15.17
CA ALA A 327 -3.55 10.24 -16.10
C ALA A 327 -2.60 11.28 -15.52
N LEU A 328 -1.32 11.13 -15.82
CA LEU A 328 -0.30 12.17 -15.67
C LEU A 328 0.11 12.66 -17.04
N LYS A 329 0.28 13.97 -17.17
CA LYS A 329 0.71 14.64 -18.39
C LYS A 329 1.68 15.77 -18.04
N ASP A 330 2.39 16.22 -19.06
CA ASP A 330 3.15 17.46 -19.05
C ASP A 330 4.28 17.51 -18.00
N TYR A 331 5.01 16.40 -17.82
CA TYR A 331 6.23 16.35 -16.99
C TYR A 331 7.49 16.08 -17.83
N THR A 332 8.65 16.44 -17.30
CA THR A 332 9.96 16.18 -17.91
C THR A 332 10.73 15.15 -17.09
N GLY A 333 10.97 13.96 -17.64
CA GLY A 333 11.68 12.88 -16.93
C GLY A 333 10.96 11.54 -17.10
N ASP A 334 11.23 10.61 -16.19
CA ASP A 334 10.45 9.40 -15.99
C ASP A 334 9.61 9.63 -14.71
N SER A 335 8.30 9.50 -14.79
CA SER A 335 7.44 9.64 -13.60
C SER A 335 6.37 8.59 -13.67
N ASP A 336 6.20 7.86 -12.57
CA ASP A 336 5.29 6.73 -12.50
C ASP A 336 4.02 7.14 -11.74
N LEU A 337 2.87 6.85 -12.33
CA LEU A 337 1.58 6.85 -11.65
C LEU A 337 1.33 5.47 -11.03
N ILE A 338 0.95 5.48 -9.75
CA ILE A 338 0.59 4.27 -9.03
C ILE A 338 -0.78 4.47 -8.39
N LEU A 339 -1.69 3.54 -8.63
CA LEU A 339 -3.04 3.59 -8.07
C LEU A 339 -3.24 2.53 -6.99
N PHE A 340 -3.85 2.97 -5.88
CA PHE A 340 -4.28 2.12 -4.77
C PHE A 340 -5.79 2.14 -4.63
N THR A 341 -6.37 0.94 -4.50
CA THR A 341 -7.80 0.78 -4.20
C THR A 341 -8.12 1.25 -2.77
N PRO A 342 -9.42 1.40 -2.44
CA PRO A 342 -9.87 1.63 -1.06
C PRO A 342 -9.52 0.50 -0.09
N ARG A 343 -9.03 -0.64 -0.58
CA ARG A 343 -8.50 -1.76 0.23
C ARG A 343 -6.99 -1.80 0.27
N HIS A 344 -6.32 -0.74 -0.21
CA HIS A 344 -4.87 -0.63 -0.25
C HIS A 344 -4.19 -1.66 -1.17
N GLU A 345 -4.91 -2.15 -2.18
CA GLU A 345 -4.35 -3.00 -3.21
C GLU A 345 -3.77 -2.11 -4.31
N CYS A 346 -2.50 -2.32 -4.68
CA CYS A 346 -1.89 -1.67 -5.83
C CYS A 346 -2.50 -2.26 -7.10
N ILE A 347 -3.16 -1.44 -7.94
CA ILE A 347 -3.84 -1.91 -9.16
C ILE A 347 -2.90 -2.04 -10.33
N ASP A 348 -2.09 -1.03 -10.57
CA ASP A 348 -1.12 -1.07 -11.67
C ASP A 348 -0.02 -0.05 -11.44
N ARG A 349 1.07 -0.25 -12.18
CA ARG A 349 2.20 0.65 -12.31
C ARG A 349 2.35 0.83 -13.81
N SER A 350 2.26 2.05 -14.26
CA SER A 350 2.40 2.31 -15.66
C SER A 350 3.75 1.84 -16.21
N GLN A 351 3.80 1.73 -17.54
CA GLN A 351 4.91 1.09 -18.23
C GLN A 351 6.22 1.84 -17.96
N ARG A 352 7.17 1.15 -17.31
CA ARG A 352 8.58 1.57 -17.21
C ARG A 352 9.09 2.06 -18.57
N GLY A 353 9.33 3.36 -18.70
CA GLY A 353 9.90 3.96 -19.90
C GLY A 353 9.57 5.44 -20.02
N ARG A 354 10.54 6.22 -20.51
CA ARG A 354 10.46 7.67 -20.72
C ARG A 354 9.32 8.07 -21.67
N THR A 355 8.10 8.12 -21.15
CA THR A 355 6.96 8.77 -21.78
C THR A 355 6.65 10.03 -20.98
N ASP A 356 6.24 11.08 -21.68
CA ASP A 356 5.77 12.36 -21.13
C ASP A 356 4.30 12.30 -20.66
N THR A 357 3.73 11.09 -20.69
CA THR A 357 2.36 10.79 -20.32
C THR A 357 2.28 9.40 -19.70
N ASP A 358 1.37 9.31 -18.74
CA ASP A 358 1.02 8.09 -18.04
C ASP A 358 -0.51 8.05 -17.91
N THR A 359 -1.14 6.90 -18.12
CA THR A 359 -2.60 6.76 -17.98
C THR A 359 -2.98 5.36 -17.54
N GLU A 360 -3.69 5.32 -16.41
CA GLU A 360 -4.23 4.12 -15.81
C GLU A 360 -5.76 4.07 -15.97
N ILE A 361 -6.27 2.97 -16.50
CA ILE A 361 -7.70 2.76 -16.76
C ILE A 361 -8.20 1.52 -16.00
N VAL A 362 -9.06 1.76 -15.02
CA VAL A 362 -9.70 0.70 -14.23
C VAL A 362 -11.15 0.55 -14.69
N LYS A 363 -11.53 -0.65 -15.12
CA LYS A 363 -12.91 -1.01 -15.45
C LYS A 363 -13.63 -1.50 -14.19
N ASP A 364 -14.87 -1.06 -14.01
CA ASP A 364 -15.72 -1.39 -12.86
C ASP A 364 -15.02 -1.18 -11.50
N PRO A 365 -14.43 0.01 -11.24
CA PRO A 365 -13.67 0.26 -10.01
C PRO A 365 -14.54 0.12 -8.76
N SER A 366 -13.96 -0.40 -7.68
CA SER A 366 -14.63 -0.43 -6.37
C SER A 366 -14.92 0.98 -5.87
N ALA A 367 -16.11 1.18 -5.31
CA ALA A 367 -16.47 2.42 -4.64
C ALA A 367 -15.60 2.68 -3.41
N GLY A 368 -15.31 3.93 -3.12
CA GLY A 368 -14.58 4.36 -1.92
C GLY A 368 -13.41 5.28 -2.25
N ARG A 369 -12.53 5.47 -1.25
CA ARG A 369 -11.37 6.35 -1.36
C ARG A 369 -10.21 5.66 -2.05
N TRP A 370 -9.80 6.20 -3.19
CA TRP A 370 -8.62 5.76 -3.92
C TRP A 370 -7.44 6.69 -3.61
N MET A 371 -6.23 6.15 -3.70
CA MET A 371 -5.01 6.95 -3.69
C MET A 371 -4.33 6.89 -5.05
N ALA A 372 -3.90 8.05 -5.55
CA ALA A 372 -2.98 8.18 -6.67
C ALA A 372 -1.65 8.68 -6.13
N ILE A 373 -0.57 8.04 -6.56
CA ILE A 373 0.77 8.37 -6.13
C ILE A 373 1.57 8.67 -7.38
N VAL A 374 2.33 9.75 -7.32
CA VAL A 374 3.27 10.12 -8.37
C VAL A 374 4.67 9.96 -7.82
N TYR A 375 5.48 9.18 -8.52
CA TYR A 375 6.88 8.96 -8.18
C TYR A 375 7.79 9.58 -9.23
N GLY A 376 8.79 10.34 -8.77
CA GLY A 376 9.84 10.83 -9.63
C GLY A 376 10.94 9.80 -9.85
N ASN A 377 11.25 9.46 -11.10
CA ASN A 377 12.31 8.52 -11.47
C ASN A 377 13.25 9.17 -12.51
N ASP A 378 14.56 9.04 -12.35
CA ASP A 378 15.56 9.63 -13.25
C ASP A 378 15.31 11.15 -13.53
N ILE A 379 14.85 11.92 -12.54
CA ILE A 379 14.55 13.35 -12.70
C ILE A 379 15.82 14.18 -12.47
N SER A 380 16.39 14.75 -13.54
CA SER A 380 17.64 15.52 -13.42
C SER A 380 17.48 16.91 -12.80
N GLU A 381 16.29 17.50 -12.89
CA GLU A 381 15.94 18.81 -12.34
C GLU A 381 14.45 18.79 -11.95
N THR A 382 14.07 19.47 -10.86
CA THR A 382 12.68 19.55 -10.38
C THR A 382 11.71 19.76 -11.53
N THR A 383 10.76 18.83 -11.70
CA THR A 383 9.74 18.92 -12.75
C THR A 383 8.37 19.14 -12.15
N THR A 384 7.48 19.81 -12.88
CA THR A 384 6.07 19.93 -12.52
C THR A 384 5.26 18.92 -13.31
N PHE A 385 4.20 18.38 -12.72
CA PHE A 385 3.29 17.47 -13.42
C PHE A 385 1.84 17.94 -13.32
N ASN A 386 1.02 17.55 -14.31
CA ASN A 386 -0.42 17.74 -14.28
C ASN A 386 -1.11 16.39 -14.34
N GLY A 387 -1.88 16.09 -13.29
CA GLY A 387 -2.68 14.89 -13.17
C GLY A 387 -4.16 15.14 -13.40
N THR A 388 -4.86 14.18 -13.99
CA THR A 388 -6.32 14.21 -14.15
C THR A 388 -6.94 12.93 -13.63
N VAL A 389 -8.10 13.05 -12.98
CA VAL A 389 -8.98 11.94 -12.61
C VAL A 389 -10.27 12.08 -13.40
N ALA A 390 -10.66 11.06 -14.14
CA ALA A 390 -11.92 11.01 -14.87
C ALA A 390 -12.73 9.78 -14.43
N ILE A 391 -13.93 10.05 -13.95
CA ILE A 391 -14.91 9.07 -13.51
C ILE A 391 -16.00 9.00 -14.57
N TYR A 392 -16.19 7.81 -15.12
CA TYR A 392 -17.25 7.53 -16.06
C TYR A 392 -18.34 6.74 -15.32
N LYS A 393 -19.46 7.40 -15.10
CA LYS A 393 -20.60 6.83 -14.39
C LYS A 393 -21.87 7.22 -15.10
N VAL A 394 -22.44 6.26 -15.82
CA VAL A 394 -23.74 6.41 -16.46
C VAL A 394 -24.72 5.47 -15.79
N THR A 395 -25.87 5.99 -15.39
CA THR A 395 -26.97 5.21 -14.85
C THR A 395 -28.22 5.40 -15.69
N CYS A 396 -28.96 4.32 -15.92
CA CYS A 396 -30.23 4.33 -16.63
C CYS A 396 -31.35 3.90 -15.68
N THR A 397 -32.41 4.70 -15.58
CA THR A 397 -33.56 4.43 -14.70
C THR A 397 -34.89 4.56 -15.46
N PRO A 398 -35.71 3.50 -15.58
CA PRO A 398 -35.44 2.14 -15.11
C PRO A 398 -34.36 1.45 -15.98
N PRO A 399 -33.51 0.59 -15.42
CA PRO A 399 -32.44 -0.08 -16.17
C PRO A 399 -32.95 -1.15 -17.15
N ARG A 400 -34.25 -1.49 -17.05
CA ARG A 400 -34.97 -2.47 -17.86
C ARG A 400 -36.42 -2.00 -18.01
N TRP A 401 -37.02 -2.20 -19.18
CA TRP A 401 -38.48 -2.15 -19.32
C TRP A 401 -39.00 -3.36 -20.10
N ASN A 402 -40.25 -3.69 -19.79
CA ASN A 402 -41.00 -4.77 -20.41
C ASN A 402 -42.21 -4.15 -21.11
N PRO A 403 -42.20 -4.06 -22.45
CA PRO A 403 -43.31 -3.48 -23.23
C PRO A 403 -44.58 -4.34 -23.19
N GLY A 404 -44.49 -5.60 -22.72
CA GLY A 404 -45.59 -6.54 -22.75
C GLY A 404 -45.80 -7.16 -24.14
N VAL A 405 -47.04 -7.53 -24.45
CA VAL A 405 -47.41 -8.12 -25.75
C VAL A 405 -47.67 -7.00 -26.76
N LEU A 406 -46.94 -7.02 -27.88
CA LEU A 406 -47.15 -6.11 -29.00
C LEU A 406 -48.11 -6.73 -30.03
N THR A 407 -48.99 -5.91 -30.61
CA THR A 407 -49.89 -6.30 -31.71
C THR A 407 -49.55 -5.49 -32.96
N PRO A 408 -49.87 -5.97 -34.18
CA PRO A 408 -49.69 -5.20 -35.40
C PRO A 408 -50.31 -3.80 -35.28
N ASP A 409 -49.64 -2.80 -35.86
CA ASP A 409 -49.99 -1.38 -35.82
C ASP A 409 -50.00 -0.73 -34.42
N ASN A 410 -49.47 -1.39 -33.39
CA ASN A 410 -49.42 -0.86 -32.03
C ASN A 410 -48.01 -0.39 -31.65
N MET A 411 -47.94 0.76 -30.98
CA MET A 411 -46.73 1.35 -30.44
C MET A 411 -46.88 1.50 -28.92
N THR A 412 -45.85 1.12 -28.19
CA THR A 412 -45.72 1.37 -26.76
C THR A 412 -44.41 2.06 -26.49
N SER A 413 -44.37 2.95 -25.50
CA SER A 413 -43.17 3.69 -25.14
C SER A 413 -42.95 3.71 -23.63
N GLN A 414 -41.70 3.90 -23.25
CA GLN A 414 -41.28 4.10 -21.87
C GLN A 414 -40.24 5.21 -21.81
N SER A 415 -40.50 6.17 -20.94
CA SER A 415 -39.49 7.16 -20.56
C SER A 415 -38.49 6.52 -19.59
N PHE A 416 -37.22 6.82 -19.80
CA PHE A 416 -36.13 6.48 -18.89
C PHE A 416 -35.23 7.70 -18.74
N SER A 417 -34.59 7.83 -17.58
CA SER A 417 -33.58 8.85 -17.36
C SER A 417 -32.19 8.24 -17.49
N VAL A 418 -31.35 8.86 -18.32
CA VAL A 418 -29.91 8.61 -18.32
C VAL A 418 -29.28 9.71 -17.48
N ALA A 419 -28.66 9.34 -16.36
CA ALA A 419 -27.85 10.25 -15.57
C ALA A 419 -26.37 9.91 -15.76
N ASN A 420 -25.62 10.87 -16.29
CA ASN A 420 -24.17 10.85 -16.31
C ASN A 420 -23.66 11.69 -15.14
N ASP A 421 -23.37 11.01 -14.03
CA ASP A 421 -22.73 11.61 -12.86
C ASP A 421 -21.20 11.73 -13.05
N GLY A 422 -20.70 11.22 -14.19
CA GLY A 422 -19.32 11.25 -14.62
C GLY A 422 -18.99 12.41 -15.59
N ILE A 423 -17.80 12.34 -16.18
CA ILE A 423 -17.41 13.27 -17.25
C ILE A 423 -18.36 13.13 -18.45
N GLY A 424 -18.68 14.25 -19.11
CA GLY A 424 -19.49 14.25 -20.32
C GLY A 424 -18.91 13.29 -21.37
N LEU A 425 -19.77 12.43 -21.92
CA LEU A 425 -19.38 11.46 -22.93
C LEU A 425 -19.78 11.97 -24.32
N SER A 426 -18.82 12.01 -25.24
CA SER A 426 -19.11 12.21 -26.66
C SER A 426 -19.18 10.88 -27.38
N ASN A 427 -20.09 10.75 -28.35
CA ASN A 427 -20.22 9.55 -29.19
C ASN A 427 -20.50 8.25 -28.39
N ALA A 428 -21.33 8.36 -27.35
CA ALA A 428 -21.79 7.23 -26.55
C ALA A 428 -22.90 6.47 -27.30
N SER A 429 -22.84 5.15 -27.34
CA SER A 429 -23.93 4.34 -27.91
C SER A 429 -24.95 3.98 -26.85
N LEU A 430 -26.25 4.22 -27.08
CA LEU A 430 -27.31 3.56 -26.34
C LEU A 430 -27.62 2.22 -27.00
N ASP A 431 -27.28 1.13 -26.33
CA ASP A 431 -27.62 -0.20 -26.83
C ASP A 431 -28.93 -0.66 -26.23
N ALA A 432 -30.01 -0.71 -27.02
CA ALA A 432 -31.24 -1.40 -26.66
C ALA A 432 -31.21 -2.83 -27.23
N ILE A 433 -31.17 -3.83 -26.35
CA ILE A 433 -31.11 -5.24 -26.73
C ILE A 433 -32.49 -5.86 -26.53
N ILE A 434 -33.06 -6.53 -27.53
CA ILE A 434 -34.31 -7.29 -27.35
C ILE A 434 -33.99 -8.73 -26.92
N LEU A 435 -34.45 -9.09 -25.72
CA LEU A 435 -34.40 -10.46 -25.21
C LEU A 435 -35.78 -11.13 -25.40
N ASN A 436 -35.81 -12.37 -25.90
CA ASN A 436 -37.02 -13.19 -25.93
C ASN A 436 -36.88 -14.34 -24.94
N ILE A 437 -37.64 -14.31 -23.84
CA ILE A 437 -37.51 -15.28 -22.74
C ILE A 437 -38.55 -16.41 -22.77
N THR A 438 -39.29 -16.58 -23.86
CA THR A 438 -40.28 -17.68 -23.98
C THR A 438 -39.60 -19.05 -24.03
N GLU A 439 -40.22 -20.08 -23.42
CA GLU A 439 -39.63 -21.44 -23.32
C GLU A 439 -39.33 -22.08 -24.69
N ALA A 440 -40.07 -21.72 -25.74
CA ALA A 440 -39.91 -22.27 -27.08
C ALA A 440 -38.62 -21.84 -27.80
N HIS A 441 -37.91 -20.82 -27.29
CA HIS A 441 -36.71 -20.25 -27.93
C HIS A 441 -35.46 -20.25 -27.04
N ARG A 442 -35.45 -21.03 -25.95
CA ARG A 442 -34.23 -21.28 -25.17
C ARG A 442 -33.37 -22.32 -25.88
N PHE A 443 -32.17 -21.93 -26.31
CA PHE A 443 -31.17 -22.90 -26.77
C PHE A 443 -30.32 -23.34 -25.57
N ASN A 444 -30.36 -24.63 -25.23
CA ASN A 444 -29.60 -25.19 -24.11
C ASN A 444 -29.87 -24.53 -22.74
N GLY A 445 -31.08 -23.99 -22.52
CA GLY A 445 -31.49 -23.34 -21.27
C GLY A 445 -31.22 -21.84 -21.16
N SER A 446 -30.47 -21.28 -22.12
CA SER A 446 -30.11 -19.85 -22.17
C SER A 446 -31.08 -19.03 -23.01
N VAL A 447 -31.29 -17.77 -22.61
CA VAL A 447 -32.08 -16.77 -23.35
C VAL A 447 -31.33 -16.34 -24.61
N MET A 448 -31.99 -16.32 -25.77
CA MET A 448 -31.41 -15.87 -27.03
C MET A 448 -31.59 -14.36 -27.21
N GLU A 449 -30.52 -13.66 -27.61
CA GLU A 449 -30.56 -12.26 -28.07
C GLU A 449 -31.06 -12.22 -29.52
N TYR A 450 -32.18 -11.53 -29.78
CA TYR A 450 -32.78 -11.47 -31.13
C TYR A 450 -32.24 -10.31 -31.97
N GLY A 451 -31.72 -9.26 -31.33
CA GLY A 451 -31.01 -8.17 -32.00
C GLY A 451 -30.69 -7.00 -31.07
N THR A 452 -29.77 -6.16 -31.55
CA THR A 452 -29.26 -4.98 -30.84
C THR A 452 -29.46 -3.75 -31.70
N VAL A 453 -29.93 -2.68 -31.09
CA VAL A 453 -29.99 -1.35 -31.68
C VAL A 453 -29.02 -0.48 -30.91
N SER A 454 -28.06 0.09 -31.63
CA SER A 454 -27.03 0.95 -31.08
C SER A 454 -27.18 2.30 -31.75
N GLU A 455 -27.48 3.34 -30.98
CA GLU A 455 -27.54 4.72 -31.49
C GLU A 455 -26.58 5.62 -30.75
N TYR A 456 -25.88 6.45 -31.52
CA TYR A 456 -24.81 7.29 -31.00
C TYR A 456 -25.32 8.69 -30.67
N PHE A 457 -25.09 9.12 -29.45
CA PHE A 457 -25.47 10.44 -28.98
C PHE A 457 -24.46 10.92 -27.94
N ASP A 458 -24.39 12.23 -27.76
CA ASP A 458 -23.59 12.81 -26.69
C ASP A 458 -24.39 12.74 -25.39
N VAL A 459 -23.77 12.26 -24.31
CA VAL A 459 -24.34 12.21 -22.96
C VAL A 459 -23.60 13.27 -22.13
N PRO A 460 -24.04 14.53 -22.15
CA PRO A 460 -23.43 15.57 -21.31
C PRO A 460 -23.54 15.20 -19.82
N SER A 461 -22.71 15.80 -18.97
CA SER A 461 -22.83 15.60 -17.52
C SER A 461 -24.18 16.13 -17.04
N GLY A 462 -24.91 15.33 -16.26
CA GLY A 462 -26.28 15.64 -15.84
C GLY A 462 -27.29 14.53 -16.11
N GLN A 463 -28.58 14.86 -15.95
CA GLN A 463 -29.69 13.92 -16.14
C GLN A 463 -30.54 14.36 -17.33
N ASP A 464 -30.65 13.49 -18.32
CA ASP A 464 -31.51 13.65 -19.48
C ASP A 464 -32.60 12.58 -19.49
N GLN A 465 -33.81 12.97 -19.87
CA GLN A 465 -34.92 12.05 -20.09
C GLN A 465 -34.98 11.66 -21.56
N PHE A 466 -34.94 10.36 -21.81
CA PHE A 466 -35.11 9.80 -23.13
C PHE A 466 -36.40 8.99 -23.17
N GLU A 467 -37.00 8.90 -24.35
CA GLU A 467 -38.13 8.02 -24.60
C GLU A 467 -37.70 6.92 -25.57
N LEU A 468 -37.94 5.67 -25.16
CA LEU A 468 -37.80 4.51 -26.03
C LEU A 468 -39.19 4.07 -26.45
N ALA A 469 -39.45 4.00 -27.75
CA ALA A 469 -40.68 3.43 -28.30
C ALA A 469 -40.37 2.14 -29.06
N VAL A 470 -41.24 1.14 -28.92
CA VAL A 470 -41.22 -0.08 -29.71
C VAL A 470 -42.54 -0.19 -30.46
N LYS A 471 -42.46 -0.32 -31.78
CA LYS A 471 -43.60 -0.47 -32.67
C LYS A 471 -43.53 -1.82 -33.39
N CYS A 472 -44.66 -2.50 -33.46
CA CYS A 472 -44.87 -3.64 -34.35
C CYS A 472 -45.61 -3.13 -35.59
N ASP A 473 -44.94 -3.12 -36.76
CA ASP A 473 -45.44 -2.42 -37.95
C ASP A 473 -46.46 -3.23 -38.75
N ASP A 474 -46.31 -4.56 -38.78
CA ASP A 474 -47.18 -5.41 -39.61
C ASP A 474 -47.42 -6.80 -39.01
N VAL A 475 -48.11 -7.64 -39.77
CA VAL A 475 -48.47 -9.01 -39.38
C VAL A 475 -47.26 -9.96 -39.31
N ASP A 476 -46.15 -9.61 -39.98
CA ASP A 476 -44.87 -10.33 -39.91
C ASP A 476 -44.04 -9.90 -38.69
N CYS A 477 -44.57 -8.97 -37.90
CA CYS A 477 -44.03 -8.45 -36.65
C CYS A 477 -42.65 -7.80 -36.84
N GLU A 478 -42.53 -6.98 -37.87
CA GLU A 478 -41.41 -6.07 -38.04
C GLU A 478 -41.34 -5.12 -36.84
N LEU A 479 -40.25 -5.20 -36.08
CA LEU A 479 -40.05 -4.37 -34.89
C LEU A 479 -39.22 -3.15 -35.25
N TYR A 480 -39.79 -1.98 -34.93
CA TYR A 480 -39.10 -0.70 -34.98
C TYR A 480 -38.85 -0.23 -33.56
N LEU A 481 -37.61 0.14 -33.29
CA LEU A 481 -37.20 0.73 -32.03
C LEU A 481 -36.83 2.18 -32.29
N GLU A 482 -37.52 3.13 -31.67
CA GLU A 482 -37.28 4.57 -31.81
C GLU A 482 -36.74 5.15 -30.52
N LEU A 483 -35.65 5.91 -30.60
CA LEU A 483 -35.10 6.68 -29.48
C LEU A 483 -35.35 8.18 -29.68
N ARG A 484 -35.88 8.86 -28.66
CA ARG A 484 -36.16 10.30 -28.67
C ARG A 484 -35.43 11.03 -27.54
N ASP A 485 -34.96 12.24 -27.83
CA ASP A 485 -34.26 13.14 -26.88
C ASP A 485 -35.25 13.81 -25.90
N PRO A 486 -34.77 14.55 -24.87
CA PRO A 486 -35.64 15.25 -23.93
C PRO A 486 -36.59 16.29 -24.55
N ASN A 487 -36.29 16.76 -25.78
CA ASN A 487 -37.12 17.69 -26.52
C ASN A 487 -38.13 16.98 -27.45
N GLY A 488 -38.15 15.64 -27.44
CA GLY A 488 -38.99 14.80 -28.30
C GLY A 488 -38.50 14.67 -29.74
N ASN A 489 -37.28 15.16 -30.04
CA ASN A 489 -36.67 15.00 -31.35
C ASN A 489 -36.22 13.56 -31.55
N TYR A 490 -36.28 13.11 -32.80
CA TYR A 490 -35.86 11.78 -33.20
C TYR A 490 -34.33 11.67 -33.19
N VAL A 491 -33.80 10.70 -32.43
CA VAL A 491 -32.36 10.48 -32.29
C VAL A 491 -31.90 9.35 -33.20
N GLY A 492 -32.69 8.29 -33.33
CA GLY A 492 -32.34 7.15 -34.17
C GLY A 492 -33.31 5.98 -34.12
N TYR A 493 -33.06 4.97 -34.97
CA TYR A 493 -33.89 3.76 -35.05
C TYR A 493 -33.19 2.54 -35.61
N SER A 494 -33.75 1.38 -35.30
CA SER A 494 -33.38 0.15 -35.97
C SER A 494 -34.60 -0.72 -36.24
N TYR A 495 -34.41 -1.56 -37.25
CA TYR A 495 -35.41 -2.41 -37.84
C TYR A 495 -34.98 -3.87 -37.68
N MET A 496 -35.90 -4.70 -37.19
CA MET A 496 -35.68 -6.14 -37.05
C MET A 496 -36.84 -6.92 -37.66
N ASN A 497 -36.50 -7.83 -38.57
CA ASN A 497 -37.45 -8.74 -39.18
C ASN A 497 -37.58 -9.99 -38.30
N SER A 498 -38.62 -10.05 -37.47
CA SER A 498 -38.77 -11.12 -36.47
C SER A 498 -39.58 -12.33 -36.98
N GLY A 499 -40.31 -12.15 -38.08
CA GLY A 499 -41.05 -13.20 -38.80
C GLY A 499 -42.18 -13.90 -38.02
N VAL A 500 -42.39 -13.60 -36.73
CA VAL A 500 -43.44 -14.19 -35.88
C VAL A 500 -43.77 -13.29 -34.69
N ALA A 501 -45.05 -13.24 -34.28
CA ALA A 501 -45.59 -12.54 -33.10
C ALA A 501 -44.65 -12.53 -31.87
N VAL A 502 -44.01 -11.39 -31.63
CA VAL A 502 -42.99 -11.25 -30.58
C VAL A 502 -43.63 -10.89 -29.25
N SER A 503 -43.61 -11.82 -28.30
CA SER A 503 -43.71 -11.46 -26.87
C SER A 503 -42.36 -10.90 -26.45
N VAL A 504 -42.21 -9.58 -26.53
CA VAL A 504 -40.96 -8.88 -26.17
C VAL A 504 -40.86 -8.83 -24.64
N LEU A 505 -39.93 -9.57 -24.05
CA LEU A 505 -39.69 -9.49 -22.60
C LEU A 505 -38.23 -9.11 -22.32
N VAL A 506 -38.09 -7.85 -21.90
CA VAL A 506 -36.90 -7.19 -21.35
C VAL A 506 -35.93 -6.69 -22.41
N TYR A 507 -35.72 -5.37 -22.44
CA TYR A 507 -34.50 -4.79 -22.98
C TYR A 507 -33.55 -4.34 -21.87
N ARG A 508 -32.26 -4.33 -22.18
CA ARG A 508 -31.20 -3.76 -21.35
C ARG A 508 -30.57 -2.63 -22.15
N VAL A 509 -30.53 -1.45 -21.54
CA VAL A 509 -29.78 -0.30 -22.03
C VAL A 509 -28.35 -0.41 -21.53
N ARG A 510 -27.35 -0.34 -22.42
CA ARG A 510 -25.94 -0.15 -22.04
C ARG A 510 -25.36 1.03 -22.78
N ILE A 511 -24.44 1.73 -22.13
CA ILE A 511 -23.58 2.69 -22.81
C ILE A 511 -22.28 1.99 -23.20
N ILE A 512 -21.96 1.98 -24.49
CA ILE A 512 -20.65 1.54 -24.97
C ILE A 512 -19.87 2.77 -25.42
N GLN A 513 -18.86 3.14 -24.63
CA GLN A 513 -17.84 4.08 -25.09
C GLN A 513 -16.92 3.32 -26.03
N ARG A 514 -16.85 3.72 -27.31
CA ARG A 514 -15.82 3.18 -28.20
C ARG A 514 -14.48 3.78 -27.75
N GLY A 515 -13.56 2.92 -27.32
CA GLY A 515 -12.22 3.34 -26.92
C GLY A 515 -11.54 4.17 -28.01
N GLY A 516 -10.93 5.28 -27.60
CA GLY A 516 -9.84 5.91 -28.35
C GLY A 516 -8.60 5.03 -28.30
#